data_AF-A0A2S1LN28-F1
#
_entry.id   AF-A0A2S1LN28-F1
#
_cell.length_a   1.000
_cell.length_b   1.000
_cell.length_c   1.000
_cell.angle_alpha   90.00
_cell.angle_beta   90.00
_cell.angle_gamma   90.00
#
_symmetry.space_group_name_H-M   'P 1'
#
loop_
_entity.id
_entity.type
_entity.pdbx_description
1 polymer ?
#
loop_
_entity_poly.entity_id
_entity_poly.type
_entity_poly.pdbx_seq_one_letter_code
_entity_poly.pdbx_strand_id
1 'polypeptide(L)'
;MRQKLLIAPFIGIAPVRFGMTTREVTLLLGPPEELLIDSSNGELREFRRGNTLQLLYKNKGEHLVEIGLDATIDELYFENIAVFKGDPLQIAQALCSMDENPHEYEGCILLLNLGIALRGFEEGSVVPRTITVFESLRWGELKTGVKPYQSYKV
;
A
#
# COMPACT_ATOMS: atom_id res chain seq x y z
N MET A 1 -1.76 23.18 -0.10
CA MET A 1 -0.48 22.71 0.48
C MET A 1 -0.33 21.24 0.13
N ARG A 2 0.79 20.81 -0.46
CA ARG A 2 1.08 19.39 -0.66
C ARG A 2 1.53 18.80 0.68
N GLN A 3 0.82 17.79 1.19
CA GLN A 3 1.13 17.18 2.48
C GLN A 3 2.11 16.03 2.26
N LYS A 4 3.22 16.03 3.01
CA LYS A 4 4.16 14.91 3.05
C LYS A 4 3.52 13.73 3.78
N LEU A 5 3.43 12.58 3.09
CA LEU A 5 2.95 11.32 3.64
C LEU A 5 4.15 10.43 3.97
N LEU A 6 4.12 9.84 5.15
CA LEU A 6 5.18 8.96 5.65
C LEU A 6 4.60 7.57 5.89
N ILE A 7 5.17 6.57 5.22
CA ILE A 7 4.89 5.17 5.46
C ILE A 7 5.62 4.76 6.75
N ALA A 8 4.88 4.19 7.68
CA ALA A 8 5.42 3.55 8.88
C ALA A 8 5.01 2.07 8.85
N PRO A 9 5.97 1.13 8.74
CA PRO A 9 5.70 -0.31 8.64
C PRO A 9 4.72 -0.79 9.68
N PHE A 10 3.68 -1.50 9.24
CA PHE A 10 2.63 -2.07 10.08
C PHE A 10 1.89 -1.08 11.00
N ILE A 11 2.11 0.22 10.84
CA ILE A 11 1.43 1.29 11.57
C ILE A 11 0.47 2.04 10.64
N GLY A 12 0.86 2.30 9.39
CA GLY A 12 0.02 2.96 8.39
C GLY A 12 0.76 4.06 7.63
N ILE A 13 0.02 5.09 7.21
CA ILE A 13 0.56 6.25 6.49
C ILE A 13 0.05 7.52 7.14
N ALA A 14 0.95 8.25 7.81
CA ALA A 14 0.56 9.41 8.61
C ALA A 14 -0.28 10.43 7.80
N PRO A 15 -1.43 10.88 8.31
CA PRO A 15 -1.93 10.71 9.69
C PRO A 15 -2.77 9.43 9.93
N VAL A 16 -3.07 8.65 8.89
CA VAL A 16 -3.92 7.46 8.96
C VAL A 16 -3.14 6.26 9.50
N ARG A 17 -3.75 5.49 10.40
CA ARG A 17 -3.13 4.32 11.03
C ARG A 17 -4.02 3.11 10.91
N PHE A 18 -3.41 1.93 10.83
CA PHE A 18 -4.14 0.66 10.91
C PHE A 18 -4.90 0.54 12.22
N GLY A 19 -6.03 -0.17 12.18
CA GLY A 19 -6.97 -0.28 13.29
C GLY A 19 -7.89 0.93 13.48
N MET A 20 -7.70 2.03 12.76
CA MET A 20 -8.67 3.13 12.77
C MET A 20 -10.01 2.69 12.16
N THR A 21 -11.09 3.22 12.71
CA THR A 21 -12.44 3.12 12.17
C THR A 21 -12.65 4.11 11.01
N THR A 22 -13.64 3.85 10.17
CA THR A 22 -14.09 4.80 9.12
C THR A 22 -14.44 6.18 9.69
N ARG A 23 -15.00 6.23 10.91
CA ARG A 23 -15.32 7.47 11.61
C ARG A 23 -14.06 8.27 11.97
N GLU A 24 -13.05 7.62 12.53
CA GLU A 24 -11.79 8.28 12.89
C GLU A 24 -11.05 8.80 11.66
N VAL A 25 -10.99 7.99 10.60
CA VAL A 25 -10.40 8.44 9.33
C VAL A 25 -11.19 9.61 8.73
N THR A 26 -12.52 9.59 8.83
CA THR A 26 -13.36 10.69 8.35
C THR A 26 -13.11 12.00 9.10
N LEU A 27 -12.83 11.94 10.40
CA LEU A 27 -12.42 13.12 11.17
C LEU A 27 -11.07 13.69 10.72
N LEU A 28 -10.16 12.84 10.24
CA LEU A 28 -8.83 13.26 9.77
C LEU A 28 -8.83 13.75 8.32
N LEU A 29 -9.57 13.08 7.44
CA LEU A 29 -9.47 13.25 5.99
C LEU A 29 -10.74 13.79 5.33
N GLY A 30 -11.83 13.99 6.08
CA GLY A 30 -13.16 14.27 5.54
C GLY A 30 -13.89 12.98 5.12
N PRO A 31 -15.12 13.06 4.59
CA PRO A 31 -15.85 11.88 4.13
C PRO A 31 -15.20 11.24 2.89
N PRO A 32 -15.40 9.94 2.64
CA PRO A 32 -15.00 9.30 1.40
C PRO A 32 -15.88 9.78 0.22
N GLU A 33 -15.33 9.69 -1.00
CA GLU A 33 -16.05 10.02 -2.23
C GLU A 33 -16.95 8.86 -2.67
N GLU A 34 -16.46 7.63 -2.47
CA GLU A 34 -17.18 6.40 -2.79
C GLU A 34 -16.87 5.32 -1.74
N LEU A 35 -17.85 4.43 -1.54
CA LEU A 35 -17.79 3.28 -0.66
C LEU A 35 -18.21 2.04 -1.43
N LEU A 36 -17.38 1.00 -1.41
CA LEU A 36 -17.74 -0.34 -1.88
C LEU A 36 -17.67 -1.33 -0.73
N ILE A 37 -18.66 -2.22 -0.65
CA ILE A 37 -18.71 -3.29 0.34
C ILE A 37 -18.64 -4.61 -0.41
N ASP A 38 -17.64 -5.42 -0.09
CA ASP A 38 -17.56 -6.79 -0.55
C ASP A 38 -18.55 -7.63 0.28
N SER A 39 -19.59 -8.13 -0.39
CA SER A 39 -20.65 -8.91 0.24
C SER A 39 -20.19 -10.30 0.69
N SER A 40 -19.06 -10.81 0.19
CA SER A 40 -18.57 -12.15 0.49
C SER A 40 -17.81 -12.23 1.82
N ASN A 41 -17.06 -11.18 2.18
CA ASN A 41 -16.21 -11.14 3.37
C ASN A 41 -16.53 -9.94 4.29
N GLY A 42 -17.41 -9.02 3.87
CA GLY A 42 -17.80 -7.84 4.64
C GLY A 42 -16.72 -6.76 4.71
N GLU A 43 -15.70 -6.83 3.85
CA GLU A 43 -14.69 -5.79 3.74
C GLU A 43 -15.28 -4.54 3.08
N LEU A 44 -14.86 -3.38 3.58
CA LEU A 44 -15.31 -2.08 3.12
C LEU A 44 -14.12 -1.35 2.51
N ARG A 45 -14.27 -0.89 1.27
CA ARG A 45 -13.28 -0.08 0.56
C ARG A 45 -13.80 1.34 0.43
N GLU A 46 -13.00 2.29 0.91
CA GLU A 46 -13.22 3.71 0.68
C GLU A 46 -12.33 4.22 -0.45
N PHE A 47 -12.90 5.08 -1.28
CA PHE A 47 -12.17 5.82 -2.31
C PHE A 47 -12.16 7.30 -1.98
N ARG A 48 -10.98 7.90 -2.05
CA ARG A 48 -10.72 9.27 -1.61
C ARG A 48 -9.76 9.94 -2.61
N ARG A 49 -9.83 11.27 -2.70
CA ARG A 49 -8.93 12.11 -3.50
C ARG A 49 -8.93 11.76 -5.00
N GLY A 50 -10.11 11.53 -5.57
CA GLY A 50 -10.24 11.11 -6.97
C GLY A 50 -9.67 9.71 -7.22
N ASN A 51 -9.93 8.77 -6.31
CA ASN A 51 -9.45 7.37 -6.36
C ASN A 51 -7.93 7.17 -6.17
N THR A 52 -7.19 8.23 -5.84
CA THR A 52 -5.73 8.16 -5.65
C THR A 52 -5.33 7.67 -4.25
N LEU A 53 -6.28 7.68 -3.31
CA LEU A 53 -6.16 7.10 -1.97
C LEU A 53 -7.30 6.10 -1.75
N GLN A 54 -6.95 4.84 -1.54
CA GLN A 54 -7.89 3.78 -1.21
C GLN A 54 -7.63 3.23 0.18
N LEU A 55 -8.68 3.02 0.95
CA LEU A 55 -8.59 2.48 2.30
C LEU A 55 -9.46 1.24 2.41
N LEU A 56 -8.89 0.14 2.89
CA LEU A 56 -9.61 -1.12 3.07
C LEU A 56 -9.77 -1.42 4.55
N TYR A 57 -11.00 -1.73 4.95
CA TYR A 57 -11.38 -2.01 6.32
C TYR A 57 -11.98 -3.40 6.44
N LYS A 58 -11.66 -4.08 7.54
CA LYS A 58 -12.38 -5.27 8.00
C LYS A 58 -13.55 -4.87 8.89
N ASN A 59 -14.36 -5.87 9.24
CA ASN A 59 -15.44 -5.74 10.23
C ASN A 59 -16.40 -4.59 9.92
N LYS A 60 -16.76 -4.43 8.64
CA LYS A 60 -17.69 -3.39 8.16
C LYS A 60 -17.24 -1.95 8.48
N GLY A 61 -15.95 -1.66 8.42
CA GLY A 61 -15.42 -0.31 8.61
C GLY A 61 -14.86 -0.04 10.01
N GLU A 62 -14.80 -1.05 10.88
CA GLU A 62 -14.32 -0.88 12.26
C GLU A 62 -12.80 -1.01 12.41
N HIS A 63 -12.10 -1.53 11.40
CA HIS A 63 -10.66 -1.76 11.50
C HIS A 63 -9.95 -1.63 10.15
N LEU A 64 -9.21 -0.53 9.96
CA LEU A 64 -8.41 -0.29 8.76
C LEU A 64 -7.24 -1.29 8.66
N VAL A 65 -7.08 -1.92 7.49
CA VAL A 65 -6.07 -2.96 7.24
C VAL A 65 -5.14 -2.68 6.06
N GLU A 66 -5.58 -1.90 5.08
CA GLU A 66 -4.76 -1.55 3.91
C GLU A 66 -4.95 -0.11 3.49
N ILE A 67 -3.88 0.49 2.97
CA ILE A 67 -3.84 1.84 2.42
C ILE A 67 -3.16 1.76 1.05
N GLY A 68 -3.93 1.96 -0.01
CA GLY A 68 -3.46 1.99 -1.40
C GLY A 68 -3.28 3.43 -1.89
N LEU A 69 -2.17 3.71 -2.57
CA LEU A 69 -1.91 4.97 -3.26
C LEU A 69 -1.34 4.74 -4.65
N ASP A 70 -1.62 5.67 -5.55
CA ASP A 70 -0.99 5.73 -6.86
C ASP A 70 0.05 6.86 -6.97
N ALA A 71 0.76 6.87 -8.09
CA ALA A 71 1.84 7.83 -8.36
C ALA A 71 1.39 9.28 -8.57
N THR A 72 0.10 9.62 -8.45
CA THR A 72 -0.33 11.03 -8.41
C THR A 72 0.00 11.70 -7.07
N ILE A 73 0.36 10.90 -6.06
CA ILE A 73 0.81 11.38 -4.75
C ILE A 73 2.31 11.64 -4.77
N ASP A 74 2.69 12.87 -5.12
CA ASP A 74 4.10 13.27 -5.28
C ASP A 74 4.96 13.17 -4.00
N GLU A 75 4.35 13.28 -2.81
CA GLU A 75 5.06 13.43 -1.53
C GLU A 75 4.89 12.21 -0.62
N LEU A 76 5.00 10.99 -1.16
CA LEU A 76 5.01 9.74 -0.39
C LEU A 76 6.44 9.25 -0.12
N TYR A 77 6.74 9.00 1.15
CA TYR A 77 8.07 8.57 1.57
C TYR A 77 8.04 7.31 2.43
N PHE A 78 9.02 6.44 2.19
CA PHE A 78 9.42 5.38 3.12
C PHE A 78 10.84 5.68 3.58
N GLU A 79 11.03 5.92 4.88
CA GLU A 79 12.28 6.49 5.41
C GLU A 79 12.70 7.77 4.64
N ASN A 80 13.85 7.74 3.95
CA ASN A 80 14.37 8.81 3.10
C ASN A 80 14.07 8.62 1.60
N ILE A 81 13.37 7.55 1.22
CA ILE A 81 13.06 7.19 -0.17
C ILE A 81 11.76 7.86 -0.61
N ALA A 82 11.83 8.69 -1.66
CA ALA A 82 10.65 9.27 -2.31
C ALA A 82 10.04 8.26 -3.31
N VAL A 83 9.05 7.49 -2.84
CA VAL A 83 8.56 6.25 -3.50
C VAL A 83 8.16 6.48 -4.96
N PHE A 84 7.50 7.60 -5.27
CA PHE A 84 7.02 7.88 -6.64
C PHE A 84 7.88 8.84 -7.45
N LYS A 85 8.93 9.44 -6.87
CA LYS A 85 9.78 10.43 -7.58
C LYS A 85 11.06 9.85 -8.16
N GLY A 86 11.53 8.71 -7.63
CA GLY A 86 12.72 8.03 -8.15
C GLY A 86 12.45 7.20 -9.40
N ASP A 87 13.55 6.68 -9.96
CA ASP A 87 13.51 5.62 -10.98
C ASP A 87 12.76 4.39 -10.41
N PRO A 88 11.70 3.89 -11.07
CA PRO A 88 10.86 2.82 -10.52
C PRO A 88 11.65 1.56 -10.15
N LEU A 89 12.59 1.15 -11.00
CA LEU A 89 13.36 -0.06 -10.79
C LEU A 89 14.31 0.11 -9.60
N GLN A 90 15.00 1.24 -9.50
CA GLN A 90 15.89 1.53 -8.36
C GLN A 90 15.11 1.59 -7.03
N ILE A 91 13.90 2.16 -7.04
CA ILE A 91 13.04 2.21 -5.85
C ILE A 91 12.64 0.79 -5.43
N ALA A 92 12.17 -0.05 -6.37
CA ALA A 92 11.81 -1.43 -6.06
C ALA A 92 13.02 -2.21 -5.54
N GLN A 93 14.19 -2.10 -6.17
CA GLN A 93 15.42 -2.76 -5.73
C GLN A 93 15.83 -2.35 -4.31
N ALA A 94 15.76 -1.05 -4.00
CA ALA A 94 16.07 -0.56 -2.66
C ALA A 94 15.12 -1.14 -1.61
N LEU A 95 13.81 -1.14 -1.87
CA LEU A 95 12.81 -1.68 -0.95
C LEU A 95 12.90 -3.20 -0.82
N CYS A 96 13.16 -3.94 -1.91
CA CYS A 96 13.42 -5.38 -1.89
C CYS A 96 14.65 -5.73 -1.04
N SER A 97 15.70 -4.92 -1.14
CA SER A 97 16.93 -5.12 -0.36
C SER A 97 16.68 -4.90 1.14
N MET A 98 15.80 -3.95 1.50
CA MET A 98 15.38 -3.71 2.88
C MET A 98 14.45 -4.80 3.43
N ASP A 99 13.63 -5.43 2.58
CA ASP A 99 12.72 -6.49 2.99
C ASP A 99 13.42 -7.84 3.23
N GLU A 100 14.60 -8.05 2.63
CA GLU A 100 15.42 -9.27 2.67
C GLU A 100 14.79 -10.53 2.05
N ASN A 101 13.45 -10.61 1.96
CA ASN A 101 12.73 -11.77 1.42
C ASN A 101 11.49 -11.36 0.62
N PRO A 102 11.66 -10.64 -0.51
CA PRO A 102 10.55 -10.20 -1.35
C PRO A 102 9.89 -11.39 -2.06
N HIS A 103 8.58 -11.28 -2.27
CA HIS A 103 7.79 -12.28 -2.99
C HIS A 103 7.01 -11.66 -4.15
N GLU A 104 6.54 -12.49 -5.07
CA GLU A 104 5.66 -12.09 -6.17
C GLU A 104 4.26 -12.69 -5.97
N TYR A 105 3.23 -11.85 -6.16
CA TYR A 105 1.83 -12.25 -6.13
C TYR A 105 0.98 -11.35 -7.02
N GLU A 106 0.26 -11.92 -7.99
CA GLU A 106 -0.66 -11.21 -8.88
C GLU A 106 -0.08 -9.92 -9.53
N GLY A 107 1.18 -9.99 -9.97
CA GLY A 107 1.88 -8.85 -10.58
C GLY A 107 2.28 -7.76 -9.59
N CYS A 108 2.29 -8.09 -8.29
CA CYS A 108 2.81 -7.24 -7.23
C CYS A 108 4.07 -7.86 -6.61
N ILE A 109 5.01 -7.01 -6.23
CA ILE A 109 6.14 -7.34 -5.37
C ILE A 109 5.67 -7.17 -3.92
N LEU A 110 5.57 -8.27 -3.17
CA LEU A 110 5.20 -8.29 -1.77
C LEU A 110 6.45 -8.22 -0.88
N LEU A 111 6.50 -7.17 -0.07
CA LEU A 111 7.54 -6.91 0.93
C LEU A 111 6.93 -7.14 2.31
N LEU A 112 6.87 -8.41 2.70
CA LEU A 112 6.12 -8.86 3.87
C LEU A 112 6.74 -8.43 5.20
N ASN A 113 8.05 -8.17 5.24
CA ASN A 113 8.76 -7.66 6.41
C ASN A 113 8.61 -6.14 6.55
N LEU A 114 8.27 -5.43 5.46
CA LEU A 114 8.00 -4.00 5.47
C LEU A 114 6.50 -3.65 5.54
N GLY A 115 5.62 -4.60 5.24
CA GLY A 115 4.18 -4.35 5.14
C GLY A 115 3.80 -3.56 3.90
N ILE A 116 4.49 -3.79 2.78
CA ILE A 116 4.37 -3.02 1.54
C ILE A 116 4.16 -3.96 0.34
N ALA A 117 3.29 -3.60 -0.60
CA ALA A 117 3.18 -4.22 -1.91
C ALA A 117 3.39 -3.17 -3.01
N LEU A 118 4.20 -3.49 -4.00
CA LEU A 118 4.51 -2.62 -5.15
C LEU A 118 3.94 -3.19 -6.43
N ARG A 119 3.34 -2.35 -7.28
CA ARG A 119 2.89 -2.72 -8.62
C ARG A 119 3.30 -1.67 -9.64
N GLY A 120 3.73 -2.10 -10.82
CA GLY A 120 4.14 -1.20 -11.90
C GLY A 120 5.54 -0.59 -11.73
N PHE A 121 6.37 -1.13 -10.83
CA PHE A 121 7.75 -0.64 -10.60
C PHE A 121 8.81 -1.36 -11.46
N GLU A 122 8.39 -2.29 -12.32
CA GLU A 122 9.25 -3.01 -13.22
C GLU A 122 9.68 -2.14 -14.41
N GLU A 123 10.84 -2.44 -14.99
CA GLU A 123 11.34 -1.74 -16.17
C GLU A 123 10.36 -1.88 -17.35
N GLY A 124 10.06 -0.76 -18.01
CA GLY A 124 9.15 -0.74 -19.16
C GLY A 124 7.69 -1.05 -18.84
N SER A 125 7.29 -1.10 -17.56
CA SER A 125 5.92 -1.39 -17.19
C SER A 125 4.94 -0.33 -17.72
N VAL A 126 3.87 -0.80 -18.37
CA VAL A 126 2.73 0.04 -18.79
C VAL A 126 1.67 0.18 -17.70
N VAL A 127 1.84 -0.54 -16.58
CA VAL A 127 0.93 -0.51 -15.45
C VAL A 127 1.23 0.73 -14.60
N PRO A 128 0.22 1.55 -14.25
CA PRO A 128 0.43 2.68 -13.34
C PRO A 128 1.06 2.23 -12.03
N ARG A 129 2.03 2.99 -11.54
CA ARG A 129 2.69 2.71 -10.26
C ARG A 129 1.70 2.88 -9.11
N THR A 130 1.58 1.84 -8.31
CA THR A 130 0.78 1.85 -7.08
C THR A 130 1.53 1.17 -5.95
N ILE A 131 1.29 1.64 -4.73
CA ILE A 131 1.78 1.02 -3.50
C ILE A 131 0.59 0.72 -2.60
N THR A 132 0.60 -0.46 -1.98
CA THR A 132 -0.33 -0.81 -0.91
C THR A 132 0.47 -1.04 0.36
N VAL A 133 0.19 -0.29 1.42
CA VAL A 133 0.72 -0.55 2.76
C VAL A 133 -0.33 -1.33 3.53
N PHE A 134 0.07 -2.35 4.27
CA PHE A 134 -0.85 -3.24 4.98
C PHE A 134 -0.42 -3.54 6.41
N GLU A 135 -1.40 -3.85 7.26
CA GLU A 135 -1.17 -4.26 8.65
C GLU A 135 -0.40 -5.59 8.73
N SER A 136 0.25 -5.83 9.88
CA SER A 136 0.95 -7.09 10.09
C SER A 136 0.00 -8.28 9.93
N LEU A 137 0.51 -9.39 9.38
CA LEU A 137 -0.22 -10.62 9.12
C LEU A 137 -1.36 -10.54 8.08
N ARG A 138 -1.72 -9.36 7.55
CA ARG A 138 -2.78 -9.23 6.53
C ARG A 138 -2.56 -10.16 5.33
N TRP A 139 -1.32 -10.21 4.86
CA TRP A 139 -0.87 -11.07 3.76
C TRP A 139 -0.02 -12.24 4.29
N GLY A 140 0.02 -12.46 5.60
CA GLY A 140 0.91 -13.44 6.25
C GLY A 140 0.55 -14.89 5.94
N GLU A 141 -0.73 -15.18 5.70
CA GLU A 141 -1.21 -16.51 5.29
C GLU A 141 -0.81 -16.86 3.85
N LEU A 142 -0.47 -15.86 3.03
CA LEU A 142 -0.06 -16.10 1.64
C LEU A 142 1.35 -16.70 1.52
N LYS A 143 2.10 -16.83 2.62
CA LYS A 143 3.41 -17.50 2.66
C LYS A 143 3.40 -18.90 2.00
N THR A 144 2.24 -19.57 1.91
CA THR A 144 2.11 -20.88 1.27
C THR A 144 1.77 -20.85 -0.23
N GLY A 145 1.60 -19.66 -0.85
CA GLY A 145 1.17 -19.50 -2.25
C GLY A 145 1.92 -18.44 -3.06
N VAL A 146 2.84 -17.71 -2.43
CA VAL A 146 3.65 -16.67 -3.09
C VAL A 146 4.97 -17.25 -3.58
N LYS A 147 5.47 -16.77 -4.72
CA LYS A 147 6.77 -17.18 -5.25
C LYS A 147 7.85 -16.22 -4.77
N PRO A 148 9.08 -16.67 -4.48
CA PRO A 148 10.19 -15.75 -4.25
C PRO A 148 10.32 -14.80 -5.43
N TYR A 149 10.48 -13.50 -5.16
CA TYR A 149 10.70 -12.51 -6.21
C TYR A 149 12.14 -12.64 -6.71
N GLN A 150 12.31 -13.05 -7.97
CA GLN A 150 13.63 -13.37 -8.53
C GLN A 150 14.23 -12.28 -9.42
N SER A 151 13.55 -11.17 -9.69
CA SER A 151 14.11 -10.12 -10.55
C SER A 151 15.00 -9.16 -9.78
N TYR A 152 16.22 -9.64 -9.53
CA TYR A 152 17.43 -8.82 -9.65
C TYR A 152 18.03 -9.07 -11.04
N LYS A 153 17.34 -8.65 -12.11
CA LYS A 153 18.03 -8.51 -13.39
C LYS A 153 18.72 -7.16 -13.36
N VAL A 154 19.94 -7.17 -12.83
CA VAL A 154 20.98 -6.17 -13.11
C VAL A 154 21.49 -6.40 -14.52
#